data_AF-A0A6J2Y7W5-F1
#
_entry.id   AF-A0A6J2Y7W5-F1
#
_cell.length_a   1.000
_cell.length_b   1.000
_cell.length_c   1.000
_cell.angle_alpha   90.00
_cell.angle_beta   90.00
_cell.angle_gamma   90.00
#
_symmetry.space_group_name_H-M   'P 1'
#
loop_
_entity.id
_entity.type
_entity.pdbx_description
1 polymer ?
#
loop_
_entity_poly.entity_id
_entity_poly.type
_entity_poly.pdbx_seq_one_letter_code
_entity_poly.pdbx_strand_id
1 'polypeptide(L)'
;MSFLTRTVLGLSLLCIFIDICYGIKCWDCRSDADSKCSDPFDNTTFAITDCDQIKPISYIYDKYDIRTQKSTICRKIRQKVNGVWKYFRSCAFLGEVGLKGDERFCLMRTGTYNIFMEYCTCNSKDGCNTSSHVSNSKRLLIFSVITLYILYKTL
;
A
#
# COMPACT_ATOMS: atom_id res chain seq x y z
N MET A 1 -15.19 12.21 -38.08
CA MET A 1 -14.25 11.31 -37.37
C MET A 1 -13.75 10.25 -38.34
N SER A 2 -12.45 10.23 -38.63
CA SER A 2 -11.87 9.23 -39.52
C SER A 2 -11.98 7.84 -38.87
N PHE A 3 -11.97 6.79 -39.69
CA PHE A 3 -11.95 5.40 -39.22
C PHE A 3 -10.82 5.17 -38.20
N LEU A 4 -9.67 5.83 -38.41
CA LEU A 4 -8.53 5.84 -37.52
C LEU A 4 -8.84 6.45 -36.14
N THR A 5 -9.62 7.54 -36.07
CA THR A 5 -9.99 8.15 -34.77
C THR A 5 -10.85 7.21 -33.94
N ARG A 6 -11.78 6.48 -34.57
CA ARG A 6 -12.68 5.53 -33.89
C ARG A 6 -11.94 4.30 -33.37
N THR A 7 -10.99 3.77 -34.14
CA THR A 7 -10.16 2.64 -33.72
C THR A 7 -9.22 3.01 -32.58
N VAL A 8 -8.60 4.20 -32.63
CA VAL A 8 -7.74 4.69 -31.52
C VAL A 8 -8.55 4.90 -30.23
N LEU A 9 -9.73 5.53 -30.32
CA LEU A 9 -10.62 5.69 -29.16
C LEU A 9 -11.05 4.33 -28.58
N GLY A 10 -11.45 3.37 -29.42
CA GLY A 10 -11.83 2.03 -28.99
C GLY A 10 -10.69 1.28 -28.29
N LEU A 11 -9.48 1.30 -28.86
CA LEU A 11 -8.29 0.67 -28.25
C LEU A 11 -7.91 1.36 -26.93
N SER A 12 -7.98 2.70 -26.87
CA SER A 12 -7.69 3.44 -25.64
C SER A 12 -8.68 3.11 -24.52
N LEU A 13 -9.97 2.89 -24.83
CA LEU A 13 -10.99 2.46 -23.88
C LEU A 13 -10.76 1.01 -23.42
N LEU A 14 -10.34 0.13 -24.32
CA LEU A 14 -10.07 -1.28 -24.00
C LEU A 14 -8.88 -1.43 -23.02
N CYS A 15 -7.82 -0.64 -23.20
CA CYS A 15 -6.66 -0.63 -22.31
C CYS A 15 -6.99 -0.16 -20.87
N ILE A 16 -8.10 0.54 -20.65
CA ILE A 16 -8.54 0.98 -19.31
C ILE A 16 -8.98 -0.21 -18.45
N PHE A 17 -9.46 -1.29 -19.06
CA PHE A 17 -9.97 -2.48 -18.36
C PHE A 17 -8.90 -3.54 -18.09
N ILE A 18 -7.67 -3.34 -18.56
CA ILE A 18 -6.56 -4.27 -18.31
C ILE A 18 -5.91 -3.88 -16.98
N ASP A 19 -6.43 -4.41 -15.88
CA ASP A 19 -5.73 -4.38 -14.59
C ASP A 19 -4.76 -5.58 -14.55
N ILE A 20 -3.46 -5.29 -14.66
CA ILE A 20 -2.42 -6.30 -14.43
C ILE A 20 -2.32 -6.49 -12.91
N CYS A 21 -2.69 -7.68 -12.42
CA CYS A 21 -2.61 -8.01 -11.01
C CYS A 21 -1.20 -8.55 -10.68
N TYR A 22 -0.37 -7.72 -10.05
CA TYR A 22 0.86 -8.14 -9.40
C TYR A 22 0.62 -8.24 -7.89
N GLY A 23 1.39 -9.09 -7.19
CA GLY A 23 1.43 -9.08 -5.73
C GLY A 23 1.84 -7.71 -5.19
N ILE A 24 1.25 -7.31 -4.05
CA ILE A 24 1.57 -6.02 -3.42
C ILE A 24 3.00 -6.02 -2.92
N LYS A 25 3.68 -4.87 -3.05
CA LYS A 25 5.02 -4.66 -2.50
C LYS A 25 4.96 -3.70 -1.32
N CYS A 26 5.66 -4.01 -0.24
CA CYS A 26 5.62 -3.22 0.99
C CYS A 26 7.02 -2.90 1.48
N TRP A 27 7.17 -1.79 2.20
CA TRP A 27 8.40 -1.54 2.95
C TRP A 27 8.49 -2.53 4.11
N ASP A 28 9.67 -3.13 4.28
CA ASP A 28 9.98 -4.06 5.36
C ASP A 28 11.21 -3.56 6.11
N CYS A 29 11.00 -3.00 7.30
CA CYS A 29 12.07 -2.40 8.08
C CYS A 29 11.66 -2.22 9.55
N ARG A 30 12.66 -2.01 10.41
CA ARG A 30 12.46 -1.67 11.82
C ARG A 30 13.35 -0.50 12.25
N SER A 31 12.79 0.47 12.96
CA SER A 31 13.52 1.67 13.38
C SER A 31 14.52 1.42 14.51
N ASP A 32 14.45 0.26 15.17
CA ASP A 32 15.42 -0.16 16.18
C ASP A 32 16.70 -0.76 15.57
N ALA A 33 16.64 -1.22 14.33
CA ALA A 33 17.78 -1.71 13.57
C ALA A 33 18.40 -0.60 12.71
N ASP A 34 17.56 0.23 12.07
CA ASP A 34 18.00 1.37 11.26
C ASP A 34 17.07 2.58 11.48
N SER A 35 17.65 3.66 11.99
CA SER A 35 16.94 4.92 12.28
C SER A 35 16.18 5.51 11.09
N LYS A 36 16.59 5.21 9.84
CA LYS A 36 15.90 5.65 8.61
C LYS A 36 14.48 5.08 8.48
N CYS A 37 14.22 3.95 9.15
CA CYS A 37 12.88 3.38 9.25
C CYS A 37 11.99 4.13 10.27
N SER A 38 12.39 5.29 10.80
CA SER A 38 11.53 6.09 11.68
C SER A 38 10.39 6.78 10.92
N ASP A 39 9.80 7.80 11.54
CA ASP A 39 8.84 8.71 10.92
C ASP A 39 9.34 10.13 11.17
N PRO A 40 9.76 10.89 10.14
CA PRO A 40 9.61 10.61 8.71
C PRO A 40 10.42 9.39 8.22
N PHE A 41 9.87 8.68 7.25
CA PHE A 41 10.50 7.51 6.64
C PHE A 41 11.47 7.90 5.53
N ASP A 42 12.72 7.45 5.64
CA ASP A 42 13.72 7.56 4.58
C ASP A 42 13.84 6.22 3.85
N ASN A 43 13.40 6.19 2.59
CA ASN A 43 13.37 4.99 1.75
C ASN A 43 14.64 4.80 0.89
N THR A 44 15.63 5.68 1.00
CA THR A 44 16.81 5.69 0.11
C THR A 44 17.62 4.41 0.13
N THR A 45 17.66 3.70 1.27
CA THR A 45 18.48 2.50 1.47
C THR A 45 17.68 1.21 1.64
N PHE A 46 16.34 1.29 1.70
CA PHE A 46 15.52 0.09 1.83
C PHE A 46 15.11 -0.42 0.46
N ALA A 47 15.17 -1.74 0.28
CA ALA A 47 14.49 -2.39 -0.84
C ALA A 47 13.01 -2.58 -0.49
N ILE A 48 12.14 -2.45 -1.47
CA ILE A 48 10.73 -2.80 -1.30
C ILE A 48 10.58 -4.31 -1.43
N THR A 49 9.82 -4.93 -0.55
CA THR A 49 9.67 -6.39 -0.49
C THR A 49 8.40 -6.80 -1.24
N ASP A 50 8.52 -7.81 -2.09
CA ASP A 50 7.38 -8.46 -2.75
C ASP A 50 6.67 -9.41 -1.77
N CYS A 51 5.43 -9.08 -1.40
CA CYS A 51 4.69 -9.83 -0.40
C CYS A 51 4.27 -11.22 -0.87
N ASP A 52 4.29 -11.51 -2.17
CA ASP A 52 4.06 -12.85 -2.70
C ASP A 52 5.23 -13.80 -2.43
N GLN A 53 6.43 -13.27 -2.19
CA GLN A 53 7.64 -14.05 -1.91
C GLN A 53 7.81 -14.38 -0.42
N ILE A 54 7.04 -13.73 0.45
CA ILE A 54 7.12 -13.93 1.90
C ILE A 54 6.15 -15.03 2.32
N LYS A 55 6.62 -15.91 3.21
CA LYS A 55 5.81 -16.95 3.83
C LYS A 55 5.34 -16.51 5.23
N PRO A 56 4.10 -16.82 5.65
CA PRO A 56 3.69 -16.60 7.03
C PRO A 56 4.60 -17.31 8.04
N ILE A 57 4.67 -16.77 9.25
CA ILE A 57 5.46 -17.39 10.34
C ILE A 57 4.76 -18.66 10.82
N SER A 58 5.53 -19.70 11.17
CA SER A 58 5.03 -21.04 11.52
C SER A 58 3.87 -21.05 12.52
N TYR A 59 3.97 -20.28 13.60
CA TYR A 59 2.92 -20.17 14.61
C TYR A 59 1.57 -19.64 14.06
N ILE A 60 1.60 -18.80 13.03
CA ILE A 60 0.37 -18.26 12.43
C ILE A 60 -0.31 -19.34 11.56
N TYR A 61 0.46 -20.24 10.94
CA TYR A 61 -0.10 -21.35 10.17
C TYR A 61 -0.99 -22.24 11.03
N ASP A 62 -0.49 -22.70 12.17
CA ASP A 62 -1.21 -23.70 12.98
C ASP A 62 -2.48 -23.12 13.61
N LYS A 63 -2.46 -21.82 13.93
CA LYS A 63 -3.58 -21.15 14.57
C LYS A 63 -4.72 -20.77 13.62
N TYR A 64 -4.42 -20.45 12.36
CA TYR A 64 -5.40 -19.92 11.39
C TYR A 64 -5.51 -20.75 10.10
N ASP A 65 -4.77 -21.87 9.98
CA ASP A 65 -4.68 -22.74 8.80
C ASP A 65 -4.33 -21.99 7.49
N ILE A 66 -3.47 -20.97 7.59
CA ILE A 66 -3.16 -20.07 6.46
C ILE A 66 -1.92 -20.49 5.65
N ARG A 67 -1.69 -21.79 5.46
CA ARG A 67 -0.48 -22.33 4.80
C ARG A 67 -0.23 -21.82 3.39
N THR A 68 -1.30 -21.46 2.68
CA THR A 68 -1.28 -21.00 1.28
C THR A 68 -1.67 -19.52 1.15
N GLN A 69 -1.90 -18.81 2.25
CA GLN A 69 -2.37 -17.43 2.19
C GLN A 69 -1.25 -16.47 1.83
N LYS A 70 -1.44 -15.73 0.74
CA LYS A 70 -0.57 -14.64 0.33
C LYS A 70 -0.87 -13.39 1.15
N SER A 71 0.15 -12.58 1.40
CA SER A 71 -0.03 -11.27 2.03
C SER A 71 -0.50 -10.27 0.97
N THR A 72 -1.66 -9.67 1.21
CA THR A 72 -2.31 -8.72 0.27
C THR A 72 -2.38 -7.30 0.81
N ILE A 73 -1.80 -7.05 1.99
CA ILE A 73 -1.84 -5.76 2.68
C ILE A 73 -0.47 -5.40 3.24
N CYS A 74 -0.10 -4.13 3.15
CA CYS A 74 1.03 -3.57 3.89
C CYS A 74 0.61 -3.16 5.29
N ARG A 75 1.57 -3.17 6.21
CA ARG A 75 1.37 -2.74 7.59
C ARG A 75 2.49 -1.79 8.04
N LYS A 76 2.11 -0.77 8.80
CA LYS A 76 2.97 0.10 9.61
C LYS A 76 2.48 0.02 11.05
N ILE A 77 3.38 -0.28 11.97
CA ILE A 77 3.13 -0.30 13.40
C ILE A 77 3.96 0.81 14.03
N ARG A 78 3.30 1.70 14.79
CA ARG A 78 3.97 2.65 15.67
C ARG A 78 3.80 2.18 17.11
N GLN A 79 4.92 1.90 17.78
CA GLN A 79 4.96 1.35 19.11
C GLN A 79 5.69 2.31 20.05
N LYS A 80 5.09 2.69 21.18
CA LYS A 80 5.77 3.43 22.26
C LYS A 80 6.07 2.46 23.39
N VAL A 81 7.34 2.32 23.77
CA VAL A 81 7.77 1.54 24.94
C VAL A 81 8.71 2.41 25.76
N ASN A 82 8.45 2.54 27.06
CA ASN A 82 9.25 3.37 27.97
C ASN A 82 9.46 4.80 27.46
N GLY A 83 8.43 5.39 26.84
CA GLY A 83 8.49 6.74 26.30
C GLY A 83 9.12 6.85 24.89
N VAL A 84 9.79 5.81 24.41
CA VAL A 84 10.49 5.81 23.12
C VAL A 84 9.62 5.21 22.03
N TRP A 85 9.49 5.92 20.90
CA TRP A 85 8.78 5.44 19.73
C TRP A 85 9.66 4.52 18.88
N LYS A 86 9.06 3.42 18.42
CA LYS A 86 9.61 2.46 17.47
C LYS A 86 8.63 2.27 16.33
N TYR A 87 9.16 2.05 15.13
CA TYR A 87 8.38 1.90 13.92
C TYR A 87 8.75 0.59 13.24
N PHE A 88 7.73 -0.17 12.87
CA PHE A 88 7.89 -1.44 12.17
C PHE A 88 7.03 -1.40 10.92
N ARG A 89 7.62 -1.77 9.78
CA ARG A 89 6.92 -1.88 8.50
C ARG A 89 7.09 -3.31 8.01
N SER A 90 6.04 -3.90 7.47
CA SER A 90 6.08 -5.25 6.92
C SER A 90 4.91 -5.51 5.97
N CYS A 91 5.00 -6.56 5.17
CA CYS A 91 3.83 -7.24 4.66
C CYS A 91 2.99 -7.81 5.83
N ALA A 92 1.67 -7.90 5.69
CA ALA A 92 0.81 -8.52 6.68
C ALA A 92 -0.17 -9.53 6.05
N PHE A 93 -0.33 -10.67 6.73
CA PHE A 93 -1.20 -11.77 6.29
C PHE A 93 -2.60 -11.71 6.92
N LEU A 94 -2.74 -10.92 7.99
CA LEU A 94 -3.95 -10.80 8.79
C LEU A 94 -4.23 -9.32 9.10
N GLY A 95 -5.50 -9.00 9.29
CA GLY A 95 -5.98 -7.65 9.60
C GLY A 95 -6.91 -7.10 8.52
N GLU A 96 -7.67 -6.08 8.88
CA GLU A 96 -8.50 -5.32 7.95
C GLU A 96 -7.70 -4.14 7.39
N VAL A 97 -8.07 -3.65 6.21
CA VAL A 97 -7.48 -2.45 5.61
C VAL A 97 -8.07 -1.22 6.29
N GLY A 98 -7.21 -0.40 6.91
CA GLY A 98 -7.62 0.77 7.67
C GLY A 98 -8.65 0.48 8.76
N LEU A 99 -9.45 1.48 9.12
CA LEU A 99 -10.66 1.28 9.93
C LEU A 99 -11.89 1.38 9.02
N LYS A 100 -12.67 0.29 8.96
CA LYS A 100 -13.84 0.18 8.07
C LYS A 100 -13.50 0.43 6.58
N GLY A 101 -12.30 0.07 6.14
CA GLY A 101 -11.84 0.24 4.76
C GLY A 101 -11.17 1.58 4.44
N ASP A 102 -11.09 2.52 5.39
CA ASP A 102 -10.40 3.80 5.18
C ASP A 102 -8.98 3.75 5.75
N GLU A 103 -8.00 3.64 4.86
CA GLU A 103 -6.56 3.52 5.16
C GLU A 103 -5.98 4.69 5.94
N ARG A 104 -6.66 5.84 5.95
CA ARG A 104 -6.20 7.02 6.69
C ARG A 104 -6.34 6.86 8.19
N PHE A 105 -7.23 5.98 8.62
CA PHE A 105 -7.51 5.74 10.02
C PHE A 105 -6.81 4.46 10.49
N CYS A 106 -6.03 4.59 11.55
CA CYS A 106 -5.27 3.50 12.14
C CYS A 106 -5.91 3.02 13.45
N LEU A 107 -5.77 1.72 13.73
CA LEU A 107 -6.26 1.12 14.97
C LEU A 107 -5.27 1.37 16.11
N MET A 108 -5.67 2.14 17.12
CA MET A 108 -4.89 2.33 18.34
C MET A 108 -5.26 1.28 19.40
N ARG A 109 -4.26 0.71 20.06
CA ARG A 109 -4.39 -0.19 21.21
C ARG A 109 -3.45 0.29 22.31
N THR A 110 -4.02 0.59 23.48
CA THR A 110 -3.26 0.95 24.68
C THR A 110 -3.09 -0.28 25.56
N GLY A 111 -1.86 -0.58 25.95
CA GLY A 111 -1.52 -1.64 26.88
C GLY A 111 -1.33 -1.13 28.32
N THR A 112 -0.95 -2.03 29.22
CA THR A 112 -0.44 -1.69 30.56
C THR A 112 0.99 -1.14 30.47
N TYR A 113 1.45 -0.38 31.48
CA TYR A 113 2.82 0.16 31.57
C TYR A 113 3.22 1.17 30.47
N ASN A 114 2.34 2.10 30.09
CA ASN A 114 2.63 3.14 29.09
C ASN A 114 3.05 2.60 27.71
N ILE A 115 2.54 1.42 27.35
CA ILE A 115 2.76 0.81 26.04
C ILE A 115 1.61 1.24 25.11
N PHE A 116 1.95 1.90 24.01
CA PHE A 116 0.98 2.34 23.00
C PHE A 116 1.30 1.71 21.65
N MET A 117 0.32 1.11 21.00
CA MET A 117 0.47 0.47 19.70
C MET A 117 -0.55 1.04 18.72
N GLU A 118 -0.09 1.57 17.61
CA GLU A 118 -0.93 2.01 16.49
C GLU A 118 -0.66 1.11 15.29
N TYR A 119 -1.72 0.50 14.75
CA TYR A 119 -1.66 -0.39 13.59
C TYR A 119 -2.33 0.31 12.41
N CYS A 120 -1.53 0.64 11.39
CA CYS A 120 -1.99 1.17 10.12
C CYS A 120 -1.79 0.08 9.05
N THR A 121 -2.86 -0.23 8.32
CA THR A 121 -2.88 -1.25 7.26
C THR A 121 -3.44 -0.65 5.98
N CYS A 122 -2.86 -0.99 4.83
CA CYS A 122 -3.23 -0.42 3.54
C CYS A 122 -2.98 -1.43 2.41
N ASN A 123 -3.69 -1.27 1.30
CA ASN A 123 -3.47 -2.01 0.05
C ASN A 123 -3.73 -1.18 -1.21
N SER A 124 -3.87 0.14 -1.09
CA SER A 124 -4.15 1.05 -2.22
C SER A 124 -3.04 1.13 -3.27
N LYS A 125 -1.78 0.86 -2.89
CA LYS A 125 -0.62 0.87 -3.77
C LYS A 125 0.58 0.16 -3.14
N ASP A 126 1.56 -0.17 -3.98
CA ASP A 126 2.90 -0.54 -3.52
C ASP A 126 3.50 0.54 -2.61
N GLY A 127 4.08 0.11 -1.49
CA GLY A 127 4.73 0.97 -0.51
C GLY A 127 3.76 1.94 0.17
N CYS A 128 2.47 1.61 0.26
CA CYS A 128 1.48 2.46 0.95
C CYS A 128 1.81 2.67 2.45
N ASN A 129 2.65 1.82 3.06
CA ASN A 129 3.04 1.90 4.47
C ASN A 129 4.21 2.88 4.78
N THR A 130 4.51 3.84 3.90
CA THR A 130 5.49 4.92 4.15
C THR A 130 5.03 5.89 5.24
N SER A 131 3.90 6.57 5.00
CA SER A 131 3.22 7.51 5.89
C SER A 131 1.72 7.62 5.53
N SER A 132 0.91 8.19 6.41
CA SER A 132 -0.51 8.48 6.17
C SER A 132 -0.64 9.58 5.11
N HIS A 133 -0.74 9.19 3.85
CA HIS A 133 -0.84 10.12 2.72
C HIS A 133 -2.26 10.15 2.16
N VAL A 134 -2.74 11.35 1.82
CA VAL A 134 -3.93 11.53 0.97
C VAL A 134 -3.61 10.98 -0.42
N SER A 135 -4.39 10.00 -0.88
CA SER A 135 -4.25 9.40 -2.21
C SER A 135 -4.91 10.31 -3.25
N ASN A 136 -4.10 10.93 -4.12
CA ASN A 136 -4.58 11.63 -5.30
C ASN A 136 -4.53 10.68 -6.51
N SER A 137 -5.67 10.43 -7.16
CA SER A 137 -5.74 9.55 -8.32
C SER A 137 -5.14 10.19 -9.57
N LYS A 138 -3.87 9.87 -9.85
CA LYS A 138 -3.14 10.36 -11.05
C LYS A 138 -3.76 9.86 -12.37
N ARG A 139 -4.47 8.72 -12.35
CA ARG A 139 -5.11 8.12 -13.54
C ARG A 139 -6.20 9.03 -14.12
N LEU A 140 -7.03 9.63 -13.27
CA LEU A 140 -8.09 10.56 -13.70
C LEU A 140 -7.53 11.83 -14.35
N LEU A 141 -6.42 12.34 -13.82
CA LEU A 141 -5.79 13.55 -14.33
C LEU A 141 -5.21 13.32 -15.73
N ILE A 142 -4.49 12.20 -15.94
CA ILE A 142 -3.95 11.84 -17.26
C ILE A 142 -5.07 11.64 -18.29
N PHE A 143 -6.17 10.97 -17.93
CA PHE A 143 -7.30 10.77 -18.82
C PHE A 143 -7.95 12.09 -19.25
N SER A 144 -8.14 13.02 -18.30
CA SER A 144 -8.71 14.35 -18.60
C SER A 144 -7.85 15.12 -19.61
N VAL A 145 -6.53 15.04 -19.51
CA VAL A 145 -5.59 15.70 -20.45
C VAL A 145 -5.62 15.04 -21.82
N ILE A 146 -5.65 13.70 -21.90
CA ILE A 146 -5.68 12.98 -23.19
C ILE A 146 -6.99 13.24 -23.93
N THR A 147 -8.13 13.23 -23.23
CA THR A 147 -9.44 13.55 -23.82
C THR A 147 -9.49 14.99 -24.32
N LEU A 148 -9.02 15.98 -23.54
CA LEU A 148 -8.89 17.37 -23.97
C LEU A 148 -8.01 17.52 -25.22
N TYR A 149 -6.86 16.83 -25.26
CA TYR A 149 -5.94 16.89 -26.40
C TYR A 149 -6.57 16.31 -27.68
N ILE A 150 -7.27 15.17 -27.58
CA ILE A 150 -7.96 14.57 -28.73
C ILE A 150 -9.07 15.50 -29.22
N LEU A 151 -9.88 16.07 -28.32
CA LEU A 151 -10.93 17.02 -28.67
C LEU A 151 -10.38 18.25 -29.39
N TYR A 152 -9.29 18.85 -28.88
CA TYR A 152 -8.60 19.98 -29.50
C TYR A 152 -8.09 19.65 -30.91
N LYS A 153 -7.57 18.44 -31.14
CA LYS A 153 -7.07 18.00 -32.45
C LYS A 153 -8.17 17.72 -33.48
N THR A 154 -9.41 17.50 -33.04
CA THR A 154 -10.58 17.23 -33.90
C THR A 154 -11.46 18.45 -34.20
N LEU A 155 -11.26 19.56 -33.46
CA LEU A 155 -11.80 20.89 -33.80
C LEU A 155 -10.93 21.55 -34.87
#